data_AF-A0A416KIB4-F1
#
_entry.id   AF-A0A416KIB4-F1
#
_cell.length_a   1.000
_cell.length_b   1.000
_cell.length_c   1.000
_cell.angle_alpha   90.00
_cell.angle_beta   90.00
_cell.angle_gamma   90.00
#
_symmetry.space_group_name_H-M   'P 1'
#
loop_
_entity.id
_entity.type
_entity.pdbx_description
1 polymer ?
#
loop_
_entity_poly.entity_id
_entity_poly.type
_entity_poly.pdbx_seq_one_letter_code
_entity_poly.pdbx_strand_id
1 'polypeptide(L)'
;MKKEIYLPLFVLKKISEQYPKAWEQMEMFHSENGSPQLGSWPDWCYAPMSAALAVASKGYDLNKLPIDIRMGMTSVAQAIFAIAPWRLSKEVYVIDEDLKNLLFEQDGELDVPDEILLQLPYPCFYVELPNTYYKADKIHGFFVTLEYDVNNGDKELKPVFLTDDGDVFSYSIHIGAKTIEESVDMLDKQALENTNGDKELKRLALRAMQDSAETKIFLKQILQVILYILAQNAEITPSSEQSFITKRGKTVKDKYSEIRKWDVGIRVGAAIRQQKAKEQSRKKEYKESEHQSPRPHMRRGHWHHFWTGPKAQPEERKLILKWLSPMAIAANPEDMPITFHEVKQ
;
A
#
# COMPACT_ATOMS: atom_id res chain seq x y z
N MET A 1 -25.38 20.36 -9.07
CA MET A 1 -24.39 19.57 -8.31
C MET A 1 -23.20 19.29 -9.21
N LYS A 2 -22.04 19.91 -8.95
CA LYS A 2 -20.78 19.42 -9.55
C LYS A 2 -20.62 17.98 -9.06
N LYS A 3 -20.46 17.00 -9.93
CA LYS A 3 -19.96 15.68 -9.52
C LYS A 3 -18.63 15.96 -8.81
N GLU A 4 -18.55 15.66 -7.52
CA GLU A 4 -17.25 15.66 -6.83
C GLU A 4 -16.30 14.81 -7.67
N ILE A 5 -15.18 15.41 -8.05
CA ILE A 5 -14.18 14.72 -8.86
C ILE A 5 -13.53 13.72 -7.91
N TYR A 6 -13.65 12.44 -8.24
CA TYR A 6 -12.97 11.37 -7.52
C TYR A 6 -11.47 11.70 -7.34
N LEU A 7 -10.98 11.65 -6.11
CA LEU A 7 -9.75 12.35 -5.71
C LEU A 7 -8.48 11.93 -6.49
N PRO A 8 -8.20 10.62 -6.73
CA PRO A 8 -7.12 10.21 -7.62
C PRO A 8 -7.19 10.81 -9.04
N LEU A 9 -8.40 10.96 -9.60
CA LEU A 9 -8.58 11.61 -10.91
C LEU A 9 -8.43 13.13 -10.83
N PHE A 10 -8.78 13.74 -9.70
CA PHE A 10 -8.53 15.16 -9.49
C PHE A 10 -7.03 15.46 -9.54
N VAL A 11 -6.23 14.69 -8.80
CA VAL A 11 -4.76 14.82 -8.80
C VAL A 11 -4.19 14.57 -10.19
N LEU A 12 -4.62 13.51 -10.87
CA LEU A 12 -4.20 13.22 -12.25
C LEU A 12 -4.44 14.42 -13.18
N LYS A 13 -5.63 15.03 -13.12
CA LYS A 13 -5.98 16.19 -13.95
C LYS A 13 -5.15 17.41 -13.61
N LYS A 14 -4.96 17.70 -12.30
CA LYS A 14 -4.10 18.79 -11.83
C LYS A 14 -2.67 18.64 -12.37
N ILE A 15 -2.11 17.42 -12.35
CA ILE A 15 -0.79 17.15 -12.94
C ILE A 15 -0.83 17.34 -14.45
N SER A 16 -1.85 16.85 -15.14
CA SER A 16 -1.98 17.00 -16.60
C SER A 16 -2.05 18.47 -17.02
N GLU A 17 -2.66 19.32 -16.22
CA GLU A 17 -2.71 20.77 -16.46
C GLU A 17 -1.34 21.44 -16.25
N GLN A 18 -0.61 21.07 -15.20
CA GLN A 18 0.69 21.68 -14.84
C GLN A 18 1.88 21.10 -15.62
N TYR A 19 1.76 19.85 -16.06
CA TYR A 19 2.76 19.06 -16.79
C TYR A 19 2.09 18.35 -17.99
N PRO A 20 1.74 19.09 -19.06
CA PRO A 20 0.97 18.54 -20.19
C PRO A 20 1.62 17.35 -20.91
N LYS A 21 2.94 17.20 -20.79
CA LYS A 21 3.71 16.10 -21.39
C LYS A 21 4.11 15.00 -20.40
N ALA A 22 3.67 15.08 -19.14
CA ALA A 22 4.12 14.13 -18.11
C ALA A 22 3.90 12.67 -18.52
N TRP A 23 2.72 12.36 -19.07
CA TRP A 23 2.36 11.00 -19.43
C TRP A 23 3.11 10.50 -20.67
N GLU A 24 3.27 11.36 -21.69
CA GLU A 24 4.06 11.07 -22.88
C GLU A 24 5.54 10.81 -22.52
N GLN A 25 6.11 11.63 -21.62
CA GLN A 25 7.49 11.47 -21.17
C GLN A 25 7.67 10.22 -20.32
N MET A 26 6.73 9.90 -19.43
CA MET A 26 6.79 8.65 -18.66
C MET A 26 6.63 7.41 -19.55
N GLU A 27 5.78 7.47 -20.57
CA GLU A 27 5.67 6.41 -21.59
C GLU A 27 6.96 6.26 -22.41
N MET A 28 7.60 7.37 -22.79
CA MET A 28 8.91 7.37 -23.44
C MET A 28 9.95 6.66 -22.56
N PHE A 29 10.10 7.04 -21.29
CA PHE A 29 11.01 6.36 -20.36
C PHE A 29 10.71 4.87 -20.25
N HIS A 30 9.43 4.49 -20.10
CA HIS A 30 9.02 3.08 -20.06
C HIS A 30 9.44 2.32 -21.34
N SER A 31 9.25 2.92 -22.52
CA SER A 31 9.58 2.31 -23.81
C SER A 31 11.08 2.21 -24.08
N GLU A 32 11.88 3.05 -23.44
CA GLU A 32 13.35 3.08 -23.57
C GLU A 32 14.07 2.26 -22.49
N ASN A 33 13.34 1.40 -21.76
CA ASN A 33 13.93 0.43 -20.84
C ASN A 33 15.01 -0.42 -21.55
N GLY A 34 16.21 -0.48 -20.98
CA GLY A 34 17.35 -1.20 -21.53
C GLY A 34 18.20 -0.37 -22.51
N SER A 35 17.85 0.89 -22.77
CA SER A 35 18.70 1.78 -23.55
C SER A 35 20.04 2.07 -22.84
N PRO A 36 21.15 2.27 -23.58
CA PRO A 36 22.46 2.53 -22.96
C PRO A 36 22.49 3.76 -22.04
N GLN A 37 21.62 4.75 -22.28
CA GLN A 37 21.58 5.99 -21.51
C GLN A 37 20.77 5.88 -20.21
N LEU A 38 19.77 4.99 -20.15
CA LEU A 38 18.87 4.87 -19.01
C LEU A 38 19.12 3.62 -18.15
N GLY A 39 19.91 2.67 -18.65
CA GLY A 39 20.07 1.36 -18.03
C GLY A 39 18.82 0.49 -18.23
N SER A 40 18.73 -0.59 -17.47
CA SER A 40 17.63 -1.54 -17.52
C SER A 40 17.00 -1.74 -16.16
N TRP A 41 15.68 -1.91 -16.13
CA TRP A 41 14.93 -2.31 -14.95
C TRP A 41 14.01 -3.49 -15.26
N PRO A 42 13.58 -4.27 -14.25
CA PRO A 42 12.66 -5.38 -14.45
C PRO A 42 11.27 -4.94 -14.92
N ASP A 43 10.56 -5.80 -15.65
CA ASP A 43 9.24 -5.52 -16.22
C ASP A 43 8.15 -5.15 -15.19
N TRP A 44 8.31 -5.58 -13.93
CA TRP A 44 7.40 -5.21 -12.85
C TRP A 44 7.53 -3.73 -12.45
N CYS A 45 8.65 -3.08 -12.77
CA CYS A 45 8.84 -1.65 -12.60
C CYS A 45 8.43 -0.95 -13.90
N TYR A 46 7.40 -0.10 -13.84
CA TYR A 46 6.97 0.64 -15.03
C TYR A 46 8.09 1.56 -15.54
N ALA A 47 8.59 2.43 -14.68
CA ALA A 47 9.80 3.22 -14.88
C ALA A 47 10.33 3.64 -13.50
N PRO A 48 11.66 3.76 -13.31
CA PRO A 48 12.23 4.21 -12.03
C PRO A 48 11.73 5.59 -11.63
N MET A 49 11.67 5.88 -10.33
CA MET A 49 11.27 7.20 -9.81
C MET A 49 12.14 8.35 -10.33
N SER A 50 13.41 8.08 -10.66
CA SER A 50 14.30 9.05 -11.31
C SER A 50 13.74 9.58 -12.64
N ALA A 51 12.98 8.77 -13.38
CA ALA A 51 12.26 9.21 -14.58
C ALA A 51 11.17 10.24 -14.22
N ALA A 52 10.38 9.98 -13.19
CA ALA A 52 9.34 10.90 -12.72
C ALA A 52 9.94 12.20 -12.14
N LEU A 53 11.09 12.11 -11.46
CA LEU A 53 11.87 13.27 -11.03
C LEU A 53 12.36 14.10 -12.21
N ALA A 54 12.84 13.48 -13.29
CA ALA A 54 13.26 14.19 -14.51
C ALA A 54 12.08 14.92 -15.18
N VAL A 55 10.90 14.30 -15.19
CA VAL A 55 9.66 14.94 -15.69
C VAL A 55 9.27 16.13 -14.80
N ALA A 56 9.22 15.93 -13.47
CA ALA A 56 8.81 16.96 -12.53
C ALA A 56 9.80 18.14 -12.47
N SER A 57 11.09 17.87 -12.57
CA SER A 57 12.14 18.90 -12.55
C SER A 57 12.21 19.71 -13.84
N LYS A 58 11.61 19.25 -14.95
CA LYS A 58 11.69 19.92 -16.27
C LYS A 58 13.14 20.24 -16.69
N GLY A 59 14.12 19.44 -16.25
CA GLY A 59 15.55 19.63 -16.51
C GLY A 59 16.27 20.57 -15.55
N TYR A 60 15.61 21.10 -14.51
CA TYR A 60 16.29 21.84 -13.46
C TYR A 60 17.15 20.91 -12.58
N ASP A 61 18.34 21.40 -12.23
CA ASP A 61 19.22 20.76 -11.25
C ASP A 61 18.66 20.97 -9.84
N LEU A 62 18.02 19.94 -9.29
CA LEU A 62 17.34 19.98 -7.99
C LEU A 62 18.27 20.38 -6.84
N ASN A 63 19.57 20.13 -6.95
CA ASN A 63 20.54 20.47 -5.91
C ASN A 63 20.83 21.97 -5.82
N LYS A 64 20.44 22.74 -6.86
CA LYS A 64 20.58 24.21 -6.89
C LYS A 64 19.31 24.94 -6.49
N LEU A 65 18.22 24.21 -6.21
CA LEU A 65 16.95 24.80 -5.83
C LEU A 65 16.83 24.93 -4.32
N PRO A 66 16.08 25.94 -3.83
CA PRO A 66 15.66 26.01 -2.43
C PRO A 66 14.98 24.71 -1.98
N ILE A 67 15.17 24.36 -0.70
CA ILE A 67 14.74 23.07 -0.15
C ILE A 67 13.23 22.84 -0.27
N ASP A 68 12.44 23.89 -0.06
CA ASP A 68 10.97 23.90 -0.17
C ASP A 68 10.52 23.61 -1.60
N ILE A 69 11.19 24.22 -2.59
CA ILE A 69 10.93 23.97 -4.01
C ILE A 69 11.30 22.53 -4.38
N ARG A 70 12.46 22.05 -3.91
CA ARG A 70 12.89 20.66 -4.12
C ARG A 70 11.89 19.67 -3.53
N MET A 71 11.43 19.89 -2.30
CA MET A 71 10.43 19.04 -1.65
C MET A 71 9.11 19.02 -2.43
N GLY A 72 8.63 20.19 -2.88
CA GLY A 72 7.44 20.29 -3.72
C GLY A 72 7.58 19.53 -5.04
N MET A 73 8.74 19.62 -5.70
CA MET A 73 9.02 18.83 -6.92
C MET A 73 9.07 17.33 -6.64
N THR A 74 9.64 16.90 -5.51
CA THR A 74 9.64 15.49 -5.10
C THR A 74 8.21 14.97 -4.90
N SER A 75 7.33 15.72 -4.21
CA SER A 75 5.92 15.33 -4.05
C SER A 75 5.19 15.20 -5.40
N VAL A 76 5.44 16.10 -6.34
CA VAL A 76 4.89 16.01 -7.71
C VAL A 76 5.44 14.78 -8.44
N ALA A 77 6.73 14.51 -8.33
CA ALA A 77 7.34 13.33 -8.93
C ALA A 77 6.76 12.04 -8.35
N GLN A 78 6.48 11.99 -7.04
CA GLN A 78 5.88 10.81 -6.39
C GLN A 78 4.49 10.54 -6.97
N ALA A 79 3.71 11.61 -7.17
CA ALA A 79 2.41 11.52 -7.81
C ALA A 79 2.53 11.07 -9.29
N ILE A 80 3.45 11.63 -10.07
CA ILE A 80 3.69 11.22 -11.47
C ILE A 80 4.10 9.74 -11.55
N PHE A 81 5.03 9.32 -10.69
CA PHE A 81 5.55 7.96 -10.60
C PHE A 81 4.45 6.93 -10.38
N ALA A 82 3.54 7.17 -9.44
CA ALA A 82 2.42 6.27 -9.18
C ALA A 82 1.30 6.39 -10.23
N ILE A 83 0.96 7.60 -10.66
CA ILE A 83 -0.20 7.85 -11.52
C ILE A 83 0.05 7.41 -12.96
N ALA A 84 1.28 7.52 -13.48
CA ALA A 84 1.60 7.11 -14.85
C ALA A 84 1.21 5.65 -15.16
N PRO A 85 1.67 4.63 -14.40
CA PRO A 85 1.20 3.26 -14.56
C PRO A 85 -0.27 3.08 -14.15
N TRP A 86 -0.73 3.73 -13.08
CA TRP A 86 -2.13 3.59 -12.64
C TRP A 86 -3.12 4.08 -13.69
N ARG A 87 -2.80 5.14 -14.43
CA ARG A 87 -3.64 5.73 -15.47
C ARG A 87 -4.03 4.71 -16.56
N LEU A 88 -3.21 3.67 -16.77
CA LEU A 88 -3.44 2.61 -17.75
C LEU A 88 -4.46 1.58 -17.25
N SER A 89 -4.38 1.20 -15.97
CA SER A 89 -5.23 0.17 -15.36
C SER A 89 -6.47 0.78 -14.69
N LYS A 90 -6.32 1.87 -13.94
CA LYS A 90 -7.34 2.56 -13.12
C LYS A 90 -8.09 1.60 -12.20
N GLU A 91 -7.35 0.69 -11.61
CA GLU A 91 -7.85 -0.30 -10.65
C GLU A 91 -7.85 0.32 -9.25
N VAL A 92 -8.96 0.12 -8.55
CA VAL A 92 -9.22 0.69 -7.23
C VAL A 92 -9.76 -0.41 -6.32
N TYR A 93 -9.14 -0.60 -5.17
CA TYR A 93 -9.58 -1.52 -4.13
C TYR A 93 -10.18 -0.72 -2.97
N VAL A 94 -11.45 -0.94 -2.66
CA VAL A 94 -12.19 -0.23 -1.60
C VAL A 94 -12.29 -1.14 -0.39
N ILE A 95 -11.57 -0.80 0.68
CA ILE A 95 -11.44 -1.65 1.86
C ILE A 95 -12.65 -1.45 2.80
N ASP A 96 -13.26 -2.54 3.27
CA ASP A 96 -14.24 -2.49 4.36
C ASP A 96 -13.58 -2.03 5.67
N GLU A 97 -14.26 -1.16 6.43
CA GLU A 97 -13.72 -0.55 7.65
C GLU A 97 -13.37 -1.56 8.74
N ASP A 98 -14.19 -2.60 8.93
CA ASP A 98 -13.92 -3.61 9.95
C ASP A 98 -12.81 -4.58 9.54
N LEU A 99 -12.71 -4.90 8.23
CA LEU A 99 -11.55 -5.62 7.73
C LEU A 99 -10.28 -4.79 7.94
N LYS A 100 -10.28 -3.51 7.57
CA LYS A 100 -9.13 -2.61 7.78
C LYS A 100 -8.71 -2.60 9.25
N ASN A 101 -9.64 -2.39 10.16
CA ASN A 101 -9.35 -2.37 11.60
C ASN A 101 -8.75 -3.70 12.07
N LEU A 102 -9.28 -4.83 11.60
CA LEU A 102 -8.72 -6.16 11.92
C LEU A 102 -7.28 -6.33 11.39
N LEU A 103 -7.00 -5.87 10.18
CA LEU A 103 -5.65 -5.91 9.61
C LEU A 103 -4.68 -4.98 10.35
N PHE A 104 -5.17 -3.82 10.80
CA PHE A 104 -4.36 -2.85 11.55
C PHE A 104 -4.00 -3.32 12.98
N GLU A 105 -4.76 -4.28 13.52
CA GLU A 105 -4.48 -4.93 14.80
C GLU A 105 -3.44 -6.07 14.70
N GLN A 106 -2.97 -6.40 13.49
CA GLN A 106 -1.88 -7.36 13.32
C GLN A 106 -0.55 -6.71 13.68
N ASP A 107 0.29 -7.45 14.39
CA ASP A 107 1.66 -7.09 14.77
C ASP A 107 2.71 -7.80 13.90
N GLY A 108 2.29 -8.29 12.74
CA GLY A 108 3.15 -9.01 11.81
C GLY A 108 4.31 -8.14 11.30
N GLU A 109 5.50 -8.72 11.30
CA GLU A 109 6.70 -8.16 10.66
C GLU A 109 6.63 -8.29 9.13
N LEU A 110 7.64 -7.76 8.43
CA LEU A 110 7.87 -7.95 6.99
C LEU A 110 8.36 -9.39 6.68
N ASP A 111 7.92 -10.39 7.43
CA ASP A 111 8.30 -11.79 7.27
C ASP A 111 7.43 -12.47 6.18
N VAL A 112 7.55 -11.96 4.97
CA VAL A 112 6.96 -12.53 3.75
C VAL A 112 8.04 -12.60 2.68
N PRO A 113 8.06 -13.66 1.84
CA PRO A 113 9.05 -13.75 0.79
C PRO A 113 8.92 -12.59 -0.23
N ASP A 114 10.07 -12.06 -0.65
CA ASP A 114 10.18 -10.95 -1.61
C ASP A 114 9.32 -11.17 -2.86
N GLU A 115 9.25 -12.41 -3.35
CA GLU A 115 8.50 -12.76 -4.55
C GLU A 115 7.01 -12.45 -4.42
N ILE A 116 6.43 -12.47 -3.22
CA ILE A 116 5.03 -12.07 -3.01
C ILE A 116 4.85 -10.58 -3.32
N LEU A 117 5.75 -9.73 -2.82
CA LEU A 117 5.65 -8.28 -2.99
C LEU A 117 5.90 -7.85 -4.45
N LEU A 118 6.71 -8.64 -5.19
CA LEU A 118 7.00 -8.43 -6.60
C LEU A 118 5.87 -8.89 -7.54
N GLN A 119 4.84 -9.56 -7.04
CA GLN A 119 3.71 -10.11 -7.81
C GLN A 119 2.46 -9.22 -7.75
N LEU A 120 2.62 -7.89 -7.85
CA LEU A 120 1.46 -7.00 -7.88
C LEU A 120 0.51 -7.36 -9.06
N PRO A 121 -0.82 -7.34 -8.87
CA PRO A 121 -1.79 -7.69 -9.91
C PRO A 121 -1.80 -6.70 -11.08
N TYR A 122 -1.30 -5.49 -10.85
CA TYR A 122 -1.17 -4.42 -11.82
C TYR A 122 0.13 -3.65 -11.55
N PRO A 123 0.76 -3.02 -12.56
CA PRO A 123 1.95 -2.17 -12.35
C PRO A 123 1.72 -1.09 -11.29
N CYS A 124 0.48 -0.59 -11.19
CA CYS A 124 0.01 0.21 -10.07
C CYS A 124 -1.51 0.06 -9.89
N PHE A 125 -1.98 0.07 -8.64
CA PHE A 125 -3.38 0.13 -8.26
C PHE A 125 -3.58 1.11 -7.09
N TYR A 126 -4.81 1.61 -6.93
CA TYR A 126 -5.17 2.49 -5.82
C TYR A 126 -5.95 1.74 -4.75
N VAL A 127 -5.77 2.09 -3.49
CA VAL A 127 -6.50 1.54 -2.34
C VAL A 127 -7.20 2.67 -1.62
N GLU A 128 -8.53 2.62 -1.53
CA GLU A 128 -9.35 3.52 -0.70
C GLU A 128 -9.39 2.99 0.73
N LEU A 129 -9.06 3.85 1.69
CA LEU A 129 -9.06 3.50 3.12
C LEU A 129 -10.16 4.27 3.86
N PRO A 130 -11.08 3.58 4.57
CA PRO A 130 -12.07 4.26 5.39
C PRO A 130 -11.47 4.73 6.72
N ASN A 131 -11.77 5.95 7.14
CA ASN A 131 -11.45 6.49 8.48
C ASN A 131 -10.00 6.21 8.92
N THR A 132 -9.04 6.57 8.08
CA THR A 132 -7.61 6.38 8.36
C THR A 132 -6.91 7.72 8.45
N TYR A 133 -6.03 7.83 9.43
CA TYR A 133 -5.25 9.03 9.69
C TYR A 133 -3.78 8.65 9.79
N TYR A 134 -2.93 9.52 9.26
CA TYR A 134 -1.51 9.49 9.51
C TYR A 134 -1.15 10.83 10.15
N LYS A 135 -0.74 10.80 11.42
CA LYS A 135 -0.58 12.00 12.25
C LYS A 135 -1.90 12.78 12.28
N ALA A 136 -1.88 14.06 11.91
CA ALA A 136 -3.07 14.90 11.84
C ALA A 136 -3.83 14.77 10.51
N ASP A 137 -3.23 14.14 9.49
CA ASP A 137 -3.75 14.16 8.14
C ASP A 137 -4.71 12.98 7.91
N LYS A 138 -5.89 13.28 7.38
CA LYS A 138 -6.85 12.27 6.95
C LYS A 138 -6.42 11.71 5.60
N ILE A 139 -6.26 10.38 5.55
CA ILE A 139 -5.79 9.67 4.38
C ILE A 139 -7.00 9.14 3.61
N HIS A 140 -7.18 9.61 2.37
CA HIS A 140 -8.19 9.07 1.45
C HIS A 140 -7.82 7.64 1.04
N GLY A 141 -6.53 7.42 0.81
CA GLY A 141 -6.01 6.16 0.31
C GLY A 141 -4.58 6.28 -0.20
N PHE A 142 -4.12 5.26 -0.92
CA PHE A 142 -2.75 5.22 -1.43
C PHE A 142 -2.65 4.41 -2.72
N PHE A 143 -1.73 4.80 -3.60
CA PHE A 143 -1.29 3.97 -4.71
C PHE A 143 -0.29 2.94 -4.22
N VAL A 144 -0.27 1.77 -4.85
CA VAL A 144 0.72 0.72 -4.62
C VAL A 144 1.43 0.45 -5.93
N THR A 145 2.74 0.67 -5.96
CA THR A 145 3.60 0.47 -7.12
C THR A 145 4.97 -0.03 -6.67
N LEU A 146 5.78 -0.53 -7.61
CA LEU A 146 7.13 -1.00 -7.35
C LEU A 146 8.16 -0.06 -7.98
N GLU A 147 9.28 0.13 -7.29
CA GLU A 147 10.45 0.83 -7.78
C GLU A 147 11.65 -0.11 -7.89
N TYR A 148 12.43 0.10 -8.94
CA TYR A 148 13.77 -0.42 -9.08
C TYR A 148 14.75 0.75 -9.21
N ASP A 149 15.72 0.86 -8.30
CA ASP A 149 16.81 1.83 -8.44
C ASP A 149 17.89 1.24 -9.35
N VAL A 150 18.04 1.85 -10.52
CA VAL A 150 18.99 1.43 -11.56
C VAL A 150 20.45 1.56 -11.14
N ASN A 151 20.77 2.33 -10.10
CA ASN A 151 22.15 2.58 -9.69
C ASN A 151 22.70 1.47 -8.77
N ASN A 152 21.89 0.98 -7.84
CA ASN A 152 22.30 0.00 -6.82
C ASN A 152 21.55 -1.34 -6.95
N GLY A 153 20.48 -1.41 -7.75
CA GLY A 153 19.65 -2.60 -7.91
C GLY A 153 18.62 -2.80 -6.80
N ASP A 154 18.41 -1.79 -5.95
CA ASP A 154 17.45 -1.85 -4.84
C ASP A 154 16.02 -1.97 -5.38
N LYS A 155 15.20 -2.73 -4.65
CA LYS A 155 13.80 -3.00 -4.98
C LYS A 155 12.95 -2.46 -3.84
N GLU A 156 11.94 -1.68 -4.18
CA GLU A 156 11.08 -1.06 -3.17
C GLU A 156 9.61 -1.24 -3.53
N LEU A 157 8.81 -1.61 -2.54
CA LEU A 157 7.37 -1.43 -2.57
C LEU A 157 7.06 0.01 -2.14
N LYS A 158 6.33 0.76 -2.96
CA LYS A 158 5.99 2.16 -2.72
C LYS A 158 4.50 2.39 -2.55
N PRO A 159 4.03 2.48 -1.29
CA PRO A 159 2.80 3.20 -0.96
C PRO A 159 2.97 4.70 -1.22
N VAL A 160 2.19 5.24 -2.17
CA VAL A 160 2.11 6.69 -2.44
C VAL A 160 0.75 7.18 -1.94
N PHE A 161 0.76 7.84 -0.79
CA PHE A 161 -0.41 8.27 -0.05
C PHE A 161 -1.02 9.54 -0.63
N LEU A 162 -2.35 9.62 -0.52
CA LEU A 162 -3.15 10.77 -0.90
C LEU A 162 -4.01 11.19 0.31
N THR A 163 -3.80 12.41 0.79
CA THR A 163 -4.65 13.00 1.84
C THR A 163 -5.98 13.46 1.26
N ASP A 164 -7.00 13.62 2.09
CA ASP A 164 -8.30 14.17 1.67
C ASP A 164 -8.19 15.59 1.07
N ASP A 165 -7.18 16.36 1.49
CA ASP A 165 -6.90 17.70 0.97
C ASP A 165 -6.15 17.70 -0.37
N GLY A 166 -5.75 16.51 -0.85
CA GLY A 166 -5.11 16.31 -2.15
C GLY A 166 -3.58 16.39 -2.13
N ASP A 167 -2.95 16.36 -0.96
CA ASP A 167 -1.50 16.28 -0.82
C ASP A 167 -1.00 14.85 -1.02
N VAL A 168 0.23 14.75 -1.56
CA VAL A 168 0.87 13.48 -1.90
C VAL A 168 2.19 13.36 -1.17
N PHE A 169 2.39 12.21 -0.55
CA PHE A 169 3.66 11.78 0.03
C PHE A 169 3.83 10.27 -0.15
N SER A 170 5.05 9.76 -0.04
CA SER A 170 5.32 8.33 -0.12
C SER A 170 6.36 7.90 0.89
N TYR A 171 6.29 6.62 1.23
CA TYR A 171 7.36 5.92 1.93
C TYR A 171 7.76 4.70 1.10
N SER A 172 9.00 4.28 1.28
CA SER A 172 9.53 3.07 0.66
C SER A 172 9.49 1.92 1.66
N ILE A 173 9.21 0.72 1.17
CA ILE A 173 9.44 -0.52 1.91
C ILE A 173 10.45 -1.31 1.09
N HIS A 174 11.67 -1.44 1.58
CA HIS A 174 12.73 -2.20 0.92
C HIS A 174 12.36 -3.68 0.88
N ILE A 175 12.31 -4.23 -0.32
CA ILE A 175 12.09 -5.65 -0.56
C ILE A 175 13.43 -6.36 -0.31
N GLY A 176 13.45 -7.32 0.60
CA GLY A 176 14.65 -7.96 1.14
C GLY A 176 15.00 -7.54 2.58
N ALA A 177 14.37 -6.51 3.12
CA ALA A 177 14.42 -6.23 4.56
C ALA A 177 13.58 -7.28 5.32
N LYS A 178 14.02 -7.67 6.53
CA LYS A 178 13.31 -8.66 7.35
C LYS A 178 12.17 -8.06 8.16
N THR A 179 12.26 -6.77 8.48
CA THR A 179 11.26 -6.03 9.26
C THR A 179 11.01 -4.65 8.65
N ILE A 180 9.87 -4.04 9.01
CA ILE A 180 9.59 -2.65 8.63
C ILE A 180 10.58 -1.70 9.31
N GLU A 181 11.02 -2.03 10.54
CA GLU A 181 12.07 -1.30 11.25
C GLU A 181 13.37 -1.27 10.45
N GLU A 182 13.84 -2.43 9.97
CA GLU A 182 15.04 -2.52 9.15
C GLU A 182 14.89 -1.70 7.87
N SER A 183 13.74 -1.82 7.19
CA SER A 183 13.45 -1.03 6.00
C SER A 183 13.50 0.48 6.27
N VAL A 184 12.90 0.96 7.37
CA VAL A 184 12.90 2.39 7.70
C VAL A 184 14.30 2.86 8.10
N ASP A 185 15.05 2.05 8.85
CA ASP A 185 16.42 2.37 9.25
C ASP A 185 17.37 2.47 8.03
N MET A 186 17.15 1.66 6.99
CA MET A 186 17.85 1.79 5.70
C MET A 186 17.55 3.13 5.01
N LEU A 187 16.28 3.54 4.95
CA LEU A 187 15.89 4.83 4.37
C LEU A 187 16.46 6.02 5.13
N ASP A 188 16.44 5.94 6.47
CA ASP A 188 16.99 6.96 7.35
C ASP A 188 18.51 7.15 7.09
N LYS A 189 19.23 6.05 6.89
CA LYS A 189 20.65 6.08 6.52
C LYS A 189 20.85 6.69 5.13
N GLN A 190 20.08 6.27 4.12
CA GLN A 190 20.15 6.83 2.78
C GLN A 190 19.83 8.34 2.76
N ALA A 191 18.83 8.77 3.52
CA ALA A 191 18.47 10.18 3.64
C ALA A 191 19.61 11.01 4.23
N LEU A 192 20.32 10.48 5.25
CA LEU A 192 21.51 11.11 5.81
C LEU A 192 22.66 11.22 4.80
N GLU A 193 22.93 10.15 4.06
CA GLU A 193 23.97 10.10 3.02
C GLU A 193 23.68 11.10 1.89
N ASN A 194 22.42 11.19 1.46
CA ASN A 194 21.96 12.07 0.40
C ASN A 194 21.94 13.56 0.78
N THR A 195 22.23 13.92 2.04
CA THR A 195 22.33 15.33 2.44
C THR A 195 23.52 16.04 1.80
N ASN A 196 24.54 15.31 1.33
CA ASN A 196 25.72 15.87 0.66
C ASN A 196 26.38 17.04 1.44
N GLY A 197 26.31 17.02 2.77
CA GLY A 197 26.87 18.06 3.64
C GLY A 197 26.00 19.29 3.89
N ASP A 198 24.79 19.36 3.30
CA ASP A 198 23.81 20.41 3.59
C ASP A 198 23.30 20.27 5.04
N LYS A 199 23.57 21.31 5.85
CA LYS A 199 23.26 21.32 7.28
C LYS A 199 21.76 21.32 7.56
N GLU A 200 20.97 22.02 6.75
CA GLU A 200 19.52 22.09 6.96
C GLU A 200 18.85 20.77 6.56
N LEU A 201 19.28 20.17 5.44
CA LEU A 201 18.84 18.83 5.07
C LEU A 201 19.20 17.81 6.16
N LYS A 202 20.44 17.84 6.66
CA LYS A 202 20.88 16.92 7.71
C LYS A 202 20.05 17.10 8.98
N ARG A 203 19.74 18.33 9.36
CA ARG A 203 18.88 18.64 10.50
C ARG A 203 17.47 18.10 10.30
N LEU A 204 16.90 18.22 9.10
CA LEU A 204 15.57 17.69 8.78
C LEU A 204 15.55 16.16 8.78
N ALA A 205 16.55 15.51 8.18
CA ALA A 205 16.69 14.07 8.19
C ALA A 205 16.77 13.52 9.63
N LEU A 206 17.65 14.09 10.47
CA LEU A 206 17.77 13.68 11.87
C LEU A 206 16.47 13.83 12.68
N ARG A 207 15.67 14.87 12.39
CA ARG A 207 14.35 15.02 13.03
C ARG A 207 13.37 13.95 12.54
N ALA A 208 13.31 13.70 11.23
CA ALA A 208 12.45 12.66 10.68
C ALA A 208 12.76 11.28 11.26
N MET A 209 14.04 10.97 11.45
CA MET A 209 14.50 9.73 12.09
C MET A 209 14.01 9.59 13.55
N GLN A 210 14.07 10.67 14.32
CA GLN A 210 13.62 10.70 15.72
C GLN A 210 12.10 10.48 15.84
N ASP A 211 11.34 10.97 14.86
CA ASP A 211 9.88 10.88 14.83
C ASP A 211 9.36 9.71 13.95
N SER A 212 10.20 8.69 13.72
CA SER A 212 9.89 7.57 12.81
C SER A 212 8.97 6.51 13.41
N ALA A 213 8.72 6.50 14.72
CA ALA A 213 7.91 5.46 15.39
C ALA A 213 6.48 5.35 14.83
N GLU A 214 5.79 6.47 14.66
CA GLU A 214 4.45 6.50 14.04
C GLU A 214 4.48 6.06 12.58
N THR A 215 5.57 6.38 11.86
CA THR A 215 5.79 5.94 10.48
C THR A 215 5.91 4.43 10.41
N LYS A 216 6.72 3.82 11.29
CA LYS A 216 6.93 2.37 11.36
C LYS A 216 5.62 1.63 11.63
N ILE A 217 4.82 2.10 12.59
CA ILE A 217 3.50 1.53 12.89
C ILE A 217 2.56 1.65 11.68
N PHE A 218 2.50 2.84 11.06
CA PHE A 218 1.64 3.06 9.91
C PHE A 218 2.04 2.18 8.72
N LEU A 219 3.33 2.04 8.43
CA LEU A 219 3.80 1.16 7.34
C LEU A 219 3.52 -0.31 7.62
N LYS A 220 3.63 -0.77 8.87
CA LYS A 220 3.18 -2.11 9.26
C LYS A 220 1.71 -2.31 8.92
N GLN A 221 0.84 -1.38 9.30
CA GLN A 221 -0.60 -1.44 9.01
C GLN A 221 -0.90 -1.45 7.50
N ILE A 222 -0.24 -0.58 6.75
CA ILE A 222 -0.41 -0.47 5.30
C ILE A 222 0.07 -1.75 4.59
N LEU A 223 1.17 -2.34 5.04
CA LEU A 223 1.64 -3.63 4.54
C LEU A 223 0.58 -4.72 4.70
N GLN A 224 -0.09 -4.81 5.87
CA GLN A 224 -1.15 -5.81 6.08
C GLN A 224 -2.29 -5.69 5.07
N VAL A 225 -2.65 -4.46 4.69
CA VAL A 225 -3.67 -4.21 3.65
C VAL A 225 -3.18 -4.66 2.28
N ILE A 226 -1.93 -4.35 1.92
CA ILE A 226 -1.34 -4.78 0.65
C ILE A 226 -1.28 -6.31 0.59
N LEU A 227 -0.80 -6.98 1.64
CA LEU A 227 -0.76 -8.43 1.73
C LEU A 227 -2.14 -9.06 1.61
N TYR A 228 -3.19 -8.43 2.17
CA TYR A 228 -4.55 -8.92 1.99
C TYR A 228 -4.96 -8.89 0.52
N ILE A 229 -4.66 -7.80 -0.21
CA ILE A 229 -4.97 -7.71 -1.64
C ILE A 229 -4.20 -8.75 -2.46
N LEU A 230 -2.96 -9.07 -2.08
CA LEU A 230 -2.12 -10.07 -2.74
C LEU A 230 -2.48 -11.52 -2.38
N ALA A 231 -3.25 -11.74 -1.31
CA ALA A 231 -3.63 -13.08 -0.89
C ALA A 231 -4.60 -13.74 -1.88
N GLN A 232 -4.32 -14.98 -2.27
CA GLN A 232 -5.15 -15.72 -3.23
C GLN A 232 -6.59 -15.92 -2.74
N ASN A 233 -6.80 -16.02 -1.43
CA ASN A 233 -8.10 -16.21 -0.82
C ASN A 233 -8.72 -14.93 -0.28
N ALA A 234 -8.21 -13.76 -0.69
CA ALA A 234 -8.78 -12.47 -0.36
C ALA A 234 -10.24 -12.38 -0.84
N GLU A 235 -11.10 -11.79 -0.02
CA GLU A 235 -12.46 -11.50 -0.44
C GLU A 235 -12.44 -10.21 -1.28
N ILE A 236 -12.41 -10.36 -2.60
CA ILE A 236 -12.41 -9.24 -3.55
C ILE A 236 -13.53 -9.47 -4.55
N THR A 237 -14.47 -8.53 -4.64
CA THR A 237 -15.62 -8.63 -5.55
C THR A 237 -15.78 -7.34 -6.36
N PRO A 238 -16.27 -7.39 -7.61
CA PRO A 238 -16.53 -6.18 -8.38
C PRO A 238 -17.50 -5.26 -7.63
N SER A 239 -17.18 -3.96 -7.56
CA SER A 239 -18.04 -3.00 -6.91
C SER A 239 -19.35 -2.83 -7.66
N SER A 240 -20.47 -2.94 -6.93
CA SER A 240 -21.81 -2.81 -7.51
C SER A 240 -22.03 -1.44 -8.17
N GLU A 241 -21.52 -0.36 -7.57
CA GLU A 241 -21.57 1.00 -8.12
C GLU A 241 -20.90 1.06 -9.50
N GLN A 242 -19.69 0.53 -9.60
CA GLN A 242 -18.83 0.71 -10.75
C GLN A 242 -19.15 -0.27 -11.89
N SER A 243 -19.79 -1.40 -11.59
CA SER A 243 -20.14 -2.46 -12.56
C SER A 243 -20.96 -1.97 -13.78
N PHE A 244 -21.81 -0.94 -13.60
CA PHE A 244 -22.62 -0.37 -14.68
C PHE A 244 -22.01 0.88 -15.32
N ILE A 245 -20.90 1.39 -14.77
CA ILE A 245 -20.27 2.65 -15.16
C ILE A 245 -19.00 2.41 -15.99
N THR A 246 -18.23 1.36 -15.67
CA THR A 246 -16.93 1.11 -16.31
C THR A 246 -17.07 0.88 -17.82
N LYS A 247 -16.38 1.72 -18.59
CA LYS A 247 -16.25 1.69 -20.04
C LYS A 247 -14.80 2.00 -20.41
N ARG A 248 -14.01 0.97 -20.70
CA ARG A 248 -12.63 1.12 -21.18
C ARG A 248 -12.57 1.03 -22.70
N GLY A 249 -11.81 1.93 -23.30
CA GLY A 249 -11.48 1.89 -24.72
C GLY A 249 -9.99 1.63 -24.93
N LYS A 250 -9.56 1.61 -26.20
CA LYS A 250 -8.13 1.48 -26.56
C LYS A 250 -7.30 2.71 -26.16
N THR A 251 -7.95 3.87 -26.07
CA THR A 251 -7.29 5.15 -25.74
C THR A 251 -7.72 5.59 -24.36
N VAL A 252 -6.75 6.01 -23.56
CA VAL A 252 -6.96 6.51 -22.20
C VAL A 252 -7.50 7.95 -22.22
N LYS A 253 -8.64 8.18 -21.56
CA LYS A 253 -9.40 9.45 -21.57
C LYS A 253 -9.44 10.17 -20.23
N ASP A 254 -8.93 9.55 -19.17
CA ASP A 254 -8.88 10.06 -17.79
C ASP A 254 -10.24 10.45 -17.25
N LYS A 255 -11.20 9.55 -17.43
CA LYS A 255 -12.57 9.71 -16.97
C LYS A 255 -12.89 8.73 -15.85
N TYR A 256 -13.81 9.13 -14.98
CA TYR A 256 -14.34 8.25 -13.94
C TYR A 256 -14.91 6.94 -14.50
N SER A 257 -15.46 6.98 -15.71
CA SER A 257 -15.94 5.77 -16.39
C SER A 257 -14.83 4.77 -16.75
N GLU A 258 -13.55 5.11 -16.65
CA GLU A 258 -12.46 4.15 -16.91
C GLU A 258 -12.02 3.41 -15.65
N ILE A 259 -12.41 3.90 -14.47
CA ILE A 259 -12.12 3.28 -13.18
C ILE A 259 -12.85 1.95 -13.07
N ARG A 260 -12.19 0.97 -12.46
CA ARG A 260 -12.82 -0.24 -11.95
C ARG A 260 -12.56 -0.33 -10.46
N LYS A 261 -13.65 -0.39 -9.69
CA LYS A 261 -13.61 -0.54 -8.24
C LYS A 261 -13.87 -1.99 -7.85
N TRP A 262 -13.17 -2.45 -6.83
CA TRP A 262 -13.31 -3.76 -6.22
C TRP A 262 -13.60 -3.57 -4.74
N ASP A 263 -14.72 -4.11 -4.28
CA ASP A 263 -15.07 -4.11 -2.86
C ASP A 263 -14.29 -5.24 -2.18
N VAL A 264 -13.54 -4.88 -1.13
CA VAL A 264 -12.61 -5.78 -0.44
C VAL A 264 -13.08 -6.05 0.98
N GLY A 265 -13.32 -7.32 1.31
CA GLY A 265 -13.63 -7.76 2.66
C GLY A 265 -15.04 -7.47 3.15
N ILE A 266 -16.02 -7.26 2.27
CA ILE A 266 -17.37 -6.85 2.67
C ILE A 266 -18.05 -7.89 3.57
N ARG A 267 -18.02 -9.19 3.23
CA ARG A 267 -18.63 -10.23 4.08
C ARG A 267 -17.79 -10.48 5.32
N VAL A 268 -16.46 -10.45 5.22
CA VAL A 268 -15.57 -10.55 6.38
C VAL A 268 -15.85 -9.43 7.37
N GLY A 269 -15.92 -8.19 6.90
CA GLY A 269 -16.27 -7.01 7.69
C GLY A 269 -17.66 -7.12 8.32
N ALA A 270 -18.67 -7.54 7.55
CA ALA A 270 -20.01 -7.79 8.08
C ALA A 270 -20.03 -8.85 9.18
N ALA A 271 -19.26 -9.93 9.04
CA ALA A 271 -19.13 -10.96 10.07
C ALA A 271 -18.47 -10.41 11.35
N ILE A 272 -17.42 -9.58 11.21
CA ILE A 272 -16.76 -8.90 12.34
C ILE A 272 -17.74 -7.97 13.07
N ARG A 273 -18.51 -7.15 12.33
CA ARG A 273 -19.54 -6.28 12.90
C ARG A 273 -20.57 -7.05 13.71
N GLN A 274 -21.07 -8.16 13.15
CA GLN A 274 -22.05 -9.02 13.82
C GLN A 274 -21.47 -9.64 15.10
N GLN A 275 -20.21 -10.07 15.08
CA GLN A 275 -19.55 -10.62 16.27
C GLN A 275 -19.40 -9.55 17.36
N LYS A 276 -18.87 -8.37 17.02
CA LYS A 276 -18.73 -7.24 17.97
C LYS A 276 -20.07 -6.85 18.61
N ALA A 277 -21.14 -6.81 17.81
CA ALA A 277 -22.49 -6.52 18.33
C ALA A 277 -22.98 -7.57 19.33
N LYS A 278 -22.75 -8.87 19.08
CA LYS A 278 -23.09 -9.97 20.00
C LYS A 278 -22.27 -9.95 21.29
N GLU A 279 -20.99 -9.60 21.23
CA GLU A 279 -20.14 -9.48 22.42
C GLU A 279 -20.57 -8.32 23.32
N GLN A 280 -20.96 -7.19 22.72
CA GLN A 280 -21.47 -6.04 23.47
C GLN A 280 -22.82 -6.32 24.15
N SER A 281 -23.69 -7.13 23.55
CA SER A 281 -24.95 -7.54 24.21
C SER A 281 -24.68 -8.51 25.36
N ARG A 282 -23.80 -9.51 25.19
CA ARG A 282 -23.42 -10.47 26.25
C ARG A 282 -22.76 -9.80 27.46
N LYS A 283 -21.89 -8.81 27.24
CA LYS A 283 -21.26 -8.04 28.34
C LYS A 283 -22.26 -7.24 29.20
N LYS A 284 -23.48 -6.98 28.70
CA LYS A 284 -24.55 -6.35 29.49
C LYS A 284 -25.33 -7.34 30.35
N GLU A 285 -25.28 -8.64 30.04
CA GLU A 285 -26.05 -9.68 30.73
C GLU A 285 -25.27 -10.40 31.83
N TYR A 286 -23.93 -10.48 31.75
CA TYR A 286 -23.11 -11.14 32.77
C TYR A 286 -22.68 -10.19 33.90
N LYS A 287 -23.58 -9.97 34.86
CA LYS A 287 -23.19 -9.83 36.28
C LYS A 287 -23.46 -11.18 36.95
N GLU A 288 -22.44 -11.75 37.58
CA GLU A 288 -22.47 -12.95 38.44
C GLU A 288 -22.52 -14.34 37.75
N SER A 289 -21.36 -14.99 37.65
CA SER A 289 -21.22 -16.43 37.92
C SER A 289 -19.75 -16.86 38.07
N GLU A 290 -19.40 -17.43 39.23
CA GLU A 290 -18.10 -18.04 39.56
C GLU A 290 -18.03 -19.50 39.07
N HIS A 291 -17.47 -19.77 37.88
CA HIS A 291 -16.95 -21.11 37.56
C HIS A 291 -15.71 -21.04 36.66
N GLN A 292 -14.67 -21.80 37.04
CA GLN A 292 -13.40 -21.94 36.30
C GLN A 292 -13.52 -23.02 35.21
N SER A 293 -14.10 -22.65 34.06
CA SER A 293 -14.00 -23.44 32.82
C SER A 293 -12.74 -23.05 32.02
N PRO A 294 -12.20 -23.90 31.13
CA PRO A 294 -11.08 -23.54 30.25
C PRO A 294 -11.46 -22.33 29.39
N ARG A 295 -10.64 -21.29 29.43
CA ARG A 295 -10.94 -19.99 28.79
C ARG A 295 -10.94 -20.15 27.26
N PRO A 296 -12.01 -19.75 26.56
CA PRO A 296 -12.00 -19.68 25.10
C PRO A 296 -10.95 -18.69 24.64
N HIS A 297 -10.20 -19.05 23.60
CA HIS A 297 -9.17 -18.18 23.07
C HIS A 297 -9.33 -18.02 21.56
N MET A 298 -8.99 -16.84 21.05
CA MET A 298 -9.05 -16.55 19.63
C MET A 298 -7.64 -16.61 19.06
N ARG A 299 -7.47 -17.50 18.10
CA ARG A 299 -6.28 -17.50 17.27
C ARG A 299 -6.30 -16.23 16.43
N ARG A 300 -5.21 -15.46 16.47
CA ARG A 300 -5.07 -14.26 15.63
C ARG A 300 -5.05 -14.64 14.15
N GLY A 301 -5.40 -13.67 13.32
CA GLY A 301 -5.16 -13.76 11.89
C GLY A 301 -3.66 -13.90 11.63
N HIS A 302 -3.28 -14.57 10.54
CA HIS A 302 -1.88 -14.68 10.17
C HIS A 302 -1.75 -15.03 8.69
N TRP A 303 -0.60 -14.66 8.13
CA TRP A 303 -0.20 -14.97 6.76
C TRP A 303 0.34 -16.38 6.66
N HIS A 304 0.03 -17.07 5.58
CA HIS A 304 0.62 -18.36 5.26
C HIS A 304 0.97 -18.40 3.79
N HIS A 305 2.14 -18.91 3.44
CA HIS A 305 2.56 -19.04 2.05
C HIS A 305 3.02 -20.46 1.69
N PHE A 306 2.85 -20.85 0.44
CA PHE A 306 3.33 -22.13 -0.07
C PHE A 306 3.57 -22.08 -1.58
N TRP A 307 4.48 -22.93 -2.06
CA TRP A 307 4.73 -23.10 -3.49
C TRP A 307 3.70 -24.05 -4.11
N THR A 308 3.15 -23.67 -5.27
CA THR A 308 2.34 -24.54 -6.13
C THR A 308 3.04 -24.79 -7.47
N GLY A 309 2.75 -25.91 -8.12
CA GLY A 309 3.36 -26.32 -9.39
C GLY A 309 4.22 -27.58 -9.29
N PRO A 310 4.64 -28.17 -10.43
CA PRO A 310 5.42 -29.41 -10.46
C PRO A 310 6.73 -29.28 -9.70
N LYS A 311 7.14 -30.31 -8.94
CA LYS A 311 8.46 -30.29 -8.27
C LYS A 311 9.64 -30.41 -9.24
N ALA A 312 9.41 -31.04 -10.38
CA ALA A 312 10.43 -31.27 -11.40
C ALA A 312 10.70 -30.05 -12.29
N GLN A 313 9.87 -29.00 -12.22
CA GLN A 313 9.98 -27.77 -13.01
C GLN A 313 9.92 -26.57 -12.07
N PRO A 314 11.01 -26.28 -11.31
CA PRO A 314 11.03 -25.20 -10.32
C PRO A 314 10.65 -23.83 -10.89
N GLU A 315 10.99 -23.56 -12.16
CA GLU A 315 10.68 -22.35 -12.91
C GLU A 315 9.19 -22.13 -13.17
N GLU A 316 8.38 -23.20 -13.16
CA GLU A 316 6.93 -23.10 -13.31
C GLU A 316 6.21 -22.89 -11.96
N ARG A 317 6.94 -22.99 -10.84
CA ARG A 317 6.33 -22.86 -9.53
C ARG A 317 5.95 -21.43 -9.23
N LYS A 318 4.80 -21.29 -8.56
CA LYS A 318 4.29 -19.99 -8.10
C LYS A 318 4.17 -20.00 -6.59
N LEU A 319 4.67 -18.93 -5.97
CA LEU A 319 4.50 -18.72 -4.55
C LEU A 319 3.12 -18.11 -4.30
N ILE A 320 2.33 -18.75 -3.45
CA ILE A 320 0.96 -18.33 -3.13
C ILE A 320 0.91 -17.83 -1.70
N LEU A 321 0.36 -16.64 -1.49
CA LEU A 321 0.01 -16.10 -0.18
C LEU A 321 -1.46 -16.39 0.14
N LYS A 322 -1.75 -16.73 1.40
CA LYS A 322 -3.10 -16.84 1.96
C LYS A 322 -3.21 -16.10 3.28
N TRP A 323 -4.37 -15.48 3.48
CA TRP A 323 -4.80 -14.93 4.76
C TRP A 323 -5.61 -15.97 5.53
N LEU A 324 -5.20 -16.28 6.76
CA LEU A 324 -6.00 -17.12 7.65
C LEU A 324 -6.69 -16.22 8.66
N SER A 325 -8.02 -16.04 8.50
CA SER A 325 -8.82 -15.21 9.40
C SER A 325 -8.77 -15.71 10.84
N PRO A 326 -8.94 -14.81 11.84
CA PRO A 326 -9.04 -15.21 13.23
C PRO A 326 -10.11 -16.29 13.42
N MET A 327 -9.79 -17.29 14.24
CA MET A 327 -10.71 -18.38 14.56
C MET A 327 -10.86 -18.47 16.06
N ALA A 328 -12.11 -18.53 16.53
CA ALA A 328 -12.40 -18.85 17.91
C ALA A 328 -12.08 -20.33 18.15
N ILE A 329 -11.11 -20.59 19.03
CA ILE A 329 -10.80 -21.93 19.52
C ILE A 329 -11.51 -22.07 20.86
N ALA A 330 -12.72 -22.63 20.81
CA ALA A 330 -13.48 -22.92 22.00
C ALA A 330 -13.14 -24.33 22.50
N ALA A 331 -12.87 -24.48 23.80
CA ALA A 331 -12.91 -25.79 24.45
C ALA A 331 -14.37 -26.27 24.67
N ASN A 332 -15.33 -25.34 24.75
CA ASN A 332 -16.77 -25.57 24.64
C ASN A 332 -17.53 -24.26 24.31
N PRO A 333 -18.73 -24.32 23.69
CA PRO A 333 -19.35 -23.17 23.00
C PRO A 333 -19.96 -22.05 23.87
N GLU A 334 -20.08 -22.23 25.19
CA GLU A 334 -21.04 -21.42 25.97
C GLU A 334 -20.49 -20.30 26.87
N ASP A 335 -19.21 -20.16 27.22
CA ASP A 335 -18.84 -19.14 28.24
C ASP A 335 -17.51 -18.37 28.05
N MET A 336 -17.62 -17.03 28.20
CA MET A 336 -16.63 -16.11 28.81
C MET A 336 -15.39 -15.66 27.97
N PRO A 337 -14.69 -14.57 28.37
CA PRO A 337 -14.04 -13.62 27.45
C PRO A 337 -12.77 -14.12 26.77
N ILE A 338 -12.59 -13.66 25.53
CA ILE A 338 -11.61 -14.13 24.54
C ILE A 338 -10.19 -13.63 24.86
N THR A 339 -9.21 -14.54 24.90
CA THR A 339 -7.76 -14.22 24.91
C THR A 339 -7.12 -14.48 23.55
N PHE A 340 -6.16 -13.64 23.11
CA PHE A 340 -5.50 -13.79 21.81
C PHE A 340 -4.21 -14.63 21.91
N HIS A 341 -4.00 -15.58 20.99
CA HIS A 341 -2.74 -16.34 20.88
C HIS A 341 -2.12 -16.25 19.48
N GLU A 342 -0.79 -16.13 19.44
CA GLU A 342 0.04 -16.25 18.25
C GLU A 342 0.31 -17.72 17.90
N VAL A 343 0.48 -17.99 16.60
CA VAL A 343 0.97 -19.27 16.09
C VAL A 343 2.40 -19.10 15.61
N LYS A 344 3.33 -19.85 16.21
CA LYS A 344 4.70 -19.95 15.71
C LYS A 344 4.69 -20.80 14.43
N GLN A 345 5.18 -20.23 13.32
CA GLN A 345 5.42 -20.97 12.07
C GLN A 345 6.77 -21.66 12.08
#